data_AF-A0A7V0YZ78-F1
#
_entry.id   AF-A0A7V0YZ78-F1
#
_cell.length_a   1.000
_cell.length_b   1.000
_cell.length_c   1.000
_cell.angle_alpha   90.00
_cell.angle_beta   90.00
_cell.angle_gamma   90.00
#
_symmetry.space_group_name_H-M   'P 1'
#
loop_
_entity.id
_entity.type
_entity.pdbx_description
1 polymer ?
#
loop_
_entity_poly.entity_id
_entity_poly.type
_entity_poly.pdbx_seq_one_letter_code
_entity_poly.pdbx_strand_id
1 'polypeptide(L)'
;MPDHLTLIQSKAFRIIPGIDYNRISYELREEGEGSFILYEIVIKEGDRWEYLRDHVYPRLVRYLKEKGLDPSSGEGVIVSIFFKENVYFLRGSDFFKIFCEMEGLNLSAFHFRTLRWLSDLPLQ
;
A
#
# COMPACT_ATOMS: atom_id res chain seq x y z
N MET A 1 12.50 12.87 11.01
CA MET A 1 11.60 11.78 10.54
C MET A 1 11.94 11.50 9.09
N PRO A 2 12.01 10.24 8.67
CA PRO A 2 12.19 9.91 7.26
C PRO A 2 11.04 10.52 6.44
N ASP A 3 11.34 10.94 5.22
CA ASP A 3 10.33 11.38 4.27
C ASP A 3 9.63 10.15 3.66
N HIS A 4 8.30 10.19 3.58
CA HIS A 4 7.49 9.05 3.12
C HIS A 4 7.78 8.67 1.66
N LEU A 5 8.09 9.62 0.78
CA LEU A 5 8.44 9.33 -0.62
C LEU A 5 9.79 8.62 -0.69
N THR A 6 10.74 9.04 0.13
CA THR A 6 12.05 8.36 0.26
C THR A 6 11.87 6.90 0.69
N LEU A 7 10.99 6.62 1.65
CA LEU A 7 10.68 5.25 2.06
C LEU A 7 9.99 4.45 0.94
N ILE A 8 9.01 5.04 0.26
CA ILE A 8 8.33 4.42 -0.90
C ILE A 8 9.35 4.03 -1.96
N GLN A 9 10.26 4.94 -2.32
CA GLN A 9 11.30 4.69 -3.31
C GLN A 9 12.23 3.56 -2.87
N SER A 10 12.68 3.57 -1.62
CA SER A 10 13.63 2.58 -1.10
C SER A 10 13.06 1.16 -1.01
N LYS A 11 11.74 1.02 -0.83
CA LYS A 11 11.06 -0.28 -0.68
C LYS A 11 10.34 -0.76 -1.95
N ALA A 12 10.31 0.07 -2.99
CA ALA A 12 9.78 -0.34 -4.27
C ALA A 12 10.65 -1.45 -4.87
N PHE A 13 10.05 -2.61 -5.17
CA PHE A 13 10.77 -3.69 -5.85
C PHE A 13 10.87 -3.42 -7.36
N ARG A 14 10.04 -2.52 -7.89
CA ARG A 14 10.07 -2.07 -9.29
C ARG A 14 9.60 -0.63 -9.39
N ILE A 15 10.31 0.16 -10.19
CA ILE A 15 9.97 1.55 -10.50
C ILE A 15 9.94 1.64 -12.03
N ILE A 16 8.85 2.19 -12.59
CA ILE A 16 8.67 2.30 -14.03
C ILE A 16 8.12 3.68 -14.41
N PRO A 17 8.29 4.11 -15.66
CA PRO A 17 7.50 5.20 -16.23
C PRO A 17 5.99 4.86 -16.19
N GLY A 18 5.15 5.86 -15.92
CA GLY A 18 3.70 5.66 -15.86
C GLY A 18 3.08 5.17 -17.17
N ILE A 19 3.69 5.52 -18.32
CA ILE A 19 3.26 5.04 -19.64
C ILE A 19 3.37 3.51 -19.79
N ASP A 20 4.27 2.87 -19.03
CA ASP A 20 4.45 1.42 -19.04
C ASP A 20 3.48 0.68 -18.11
N TYR A 21 2.71 1.38 -17.28
CA TYR A 21 1.92 0.77 -16.20
C TYR A 21 1.03 -0.37 -16.67
N ASN A 22 0.22 -0.14 -17.70
CA ASN A 22 -0.75 -1.14 -18.16
C ASN A 22 -0.06 -2.45 -18.58
N ARG A 23 1.03 -2.35 -19.35
CA ARG A 23 1.81 -3.50 -19.79
C ARG A 23 2.42 -4.23 -18.59
N ILE A 24 3.07 -3.51 -17.68
CA ILE A 24 3.72 -4.11 -16.52
C ILE A 24 2.73 -4.71 -15.53
N SER A 25 1.58 -4.06 -15.33
CA SER A 25 0.52 -4.58 -14.45
C SER A 25 -0.08 -5.87 -14.98
N TYR A 26 -0.12 -6.06 -16.31
CA TYR A 26 -0.54 -7.28 -16.96
C TYR A 26 0.50 -8.39 -16.77
N GLU A 27 1.77 -8.10 -17.08
CA GLU A 27 2.90 -9.02 -16.84
C GLU A 27 2.92 -9.52 -15.39
N LEU A 28 2.80 -8.62 -14.41
CA LEU A 28 2.78 -8.98 -12.99
C LEU A 28 1.61 -9.88 -12.57
N ARG A 29 0.48 -9.79 -13.26
CA ARG A 29 -0.68 -10.67 -13.02
C ARG A 29 -0.47 -12.06 -13.65
N GLU A 30 0.25 -12.15 -14.77
CA GLU A 30 0.54 -13.41 -15.45
C GLU A 30 1.71 -14.18 -14.82
N GLU A 31 2.75 -13.48 -14.34
CA GLU A 31 3.95 -14.09 -13.75
C GLU A 31 3.74 -14.65 -12.33
N GLY A 32 2.69 -14.24 -11.63
CA GLY A 32 2.41 -14.70 -10.28
C GLY A 32 1.80 -16.09 -10.25
N GLU A 33 2.44 -17.05 -9.58
CA GLU A 33 1.84 -18.37 -9.19
C GLU A 33 0.62 -18.24 -8.24
N GLY A 34 0.10 -17.03 -8.05
CA GLY A 34 -1.13 -16.73 -7.31
C GLY A 34 -1.71 -15.39 -7.76
N SER A 35 -3.03 -15.25 -7.67
CA SER A 35 -3.74 -14.04 -8.06
C SER A 35 -3.47 -12.89 -7.08
N PHE A 36 -2.37 -12.16 -7.24
CA PHE A 36 -2.14 -10.94 -6.49
C PHE A 36 -3.15 -9.87 -6.91
N ILE A 37 -3.65 -9.10 -5.93
CA ILE A 37 -4.49 -7.93 -6.20
C ILE A 37 -3.60 -6.71 -6.37
N LEU A 38 -3.84 -5.94 -7.42
CA LEU A 38 -3.22 -4.63 -7.58
C LEU A 38 -4.10 -3.57 -6.93
N TYR A 39 -3.51 -2.77 -6.04
CA TYR A 39 -4.15 -1.65 -5.38
C TYR A 39 -3.47 -0.35 -5.79
N GLU A 40 -4.21 0.52 -6.47
CA GLU A 40 -3.68 1.75 -7.05
C GLU A 40 -3.85 2.94 -6.12
N ILE A 41 -2.79 3.72 -5.96
CA ILE A 41 -2.76 4.94 -5.13
C ILE A 41 -2.15 6.05 -5.96
N VAL A 42 -2.82 7.20 -6.02
CA VAL A 42 -2.24 8.42 -6.59
C VAL A 42 -1.80 9.34 -5.46
N ILE A 43 -0.53 9.73 -5.49
CA ILE A 43 0.03 10.75 -4.59
C ILE A 43 0.28 12.01 -5.43
N LYS A 44 -0.31 13.13 -5.01
CA LYS A 44 -0.12 14.44 -5.65
C LYS A 44 1.09 15.15 -5.07
N GLU A 45 1.65 16.09 -5.83
CA GLU A 45 2.66 16.99 -5.29
C GLU A 45 2.07 17.80 -4.12
N GLY A 46 2.73 17.74 -2.98
CA GLY A 46 2.29 18.40 -1.74
C GLY A 46 1.45 17.53 -0.80
N ASP A 47 1.03 16.32 -1.22
CA ASP A 47 0.44 15.36 -0.30
C ASP A 47 1.47 15.00 0.78
N ARG A 48 1.02 15.09 2.03
CA ARG A 48 1.85 14.79 3.21
C ARG A 48 1.59 13.39 3.70
N TRP A 49 2.44 12.92 4.60
CA TRP A 49 2.30 11.61 5.25
C TRP A 49 0.90 11.38 5.85
N GLU A 50 0.28 12.42 6.41
CA GLU A 50 -1.04 12.35 7.01
C GLU A 50 -2.12 11.90 6.01
N TYR A 51 -1.99 12.27 4.73
CA TYR A 51 -2.93 11.81 3.70
C TYR A 51 -2.87 10.28 3.54
N LEU A 52 -1.66 9.72 3.46
CA LEU A 52 -1.50 8.27 3.41
C LEU A 52 -2.03 7.62 4.69
N ARG A 53 -1.60 8.12 5.84
CA ARG A 53 -1.92 7.59 7.18
C ARG A 53 -3.42 7.55 7.45
N ASP A 54 -4.13 8.62 7.13
CA ASP A 54 -5.52 8.82 7.57
C ASP A 54 -6.55 8.44 6.50
N HIS A 55 -6.14 8.35 5.23
CA HIS A 55 -7.06 8.02 4.13
C HIS A 55 -6.69 6.75 3.37
N VAL A 56 -5.41 6.53 3.09
CA VAL A 56 -5.01 5.42 2.21
C VAL A 56 -4.89 4.11 2.98
N TYR A 57 -4.12 4.06 4.06
CA TYR A 57 -3.96 2.82 4.86
C TYR A 57 -5.30 2.27 5.40
N PRO A 58 -6.19 3.10 5.99
CA PRO A 58 -7.48 2.60 6.46
C PRO A 58 -8.34 2.02 5.33
N ARG A 59 -8.33 2.65 4.14
CA ARG A 59 -9.08 2.16 2.97
C ARG A 59 -8.50 0.86 2.42
N LEU A 60 -7.17 0.75 2.33
CA LEU A 60 -6.50 -0.48 1.92
C LEU A 60 -6.85 -1.61 2.89
N VAL A 61 -6.74 -1.40 4.20
CA VAL A 61 -7.09 -2.39 5.23
C VAL A 61 -8.52 -2.90 5.08
N ARG A 62 -9.48 -2.00 4.85
CA ARG A 62 -10.88 -2.38 4.60
C ARG A 62 -11.04 -3.17 3.31
N TYR A 63 -10.41 -2.69 2.24
CA TYR A 63 -10.41 -3.37 0.95
C TYR A 63 -9.84 -4.79 1.04
N LEU A 64 -8.73 -5.00 1.75
CA LEU A 64 -8.16 -6.34 1.99
C LEU A 64 -9.17 -7.25 2.70
N LYS A 65 -9.84 -6.73 3.74
CA LYS A 65 -10.86 -7.48 4.48
C LYS A 65 -12.03 -7.89 3.58
N GLU A 66 -12.51 -6.98 2.72
CA GLU A 66 -13.58 -7.25 1.75
C GLU A 66 -13.17 -8.29 0.70
N LYS A 67 -11.88 -8.36 0.35
CA LYS A 67 -11.32 -9.36 -0.56
C LYS A 67 -10.98 -10.69 0.12
N GLY A 68 -11.27 -10.85 1.41
CA GLY A 68 -10.98 -12.06 2.16
C GLY A 68 -9.50 -12.29 2.46
N LEU A 69 -8.66 -11.25 2.29
CA LEU A 69 -7.24 -11.29 2.63
C LEU A 69 -7.01 -10.87 4.08
N ASP A 70 -5.86 -11.22 4.65
CA ASP A 70 -5.45 -10.73 5.98
C ASP A 70 -5.09 -9.24 5.89
N PRO A 71 -5.89 -8.35 6.53
CA PRO A 71 -5.68 -6.91 6.46
C PRO A 71 -4.47 -6.43 7.26
N SER A 72 -3.83 -7.29 8.07
CA SER A 72 -2.67 -6.94 8.88
C SER A 72 -1.33 -7.36 8.29
N SER A 73 -1.32 -8.32 7.37
CA SER A 73 -0.10 -8.81 6.72
C SER A 73 0.23 -8.05 5.42
N GLY A 74 -0.79 -7.65 4.66
CA GLY A 74 -0.61 -7.08 3.32
C GLY A 74 -0.14 -8.10 2.28
N GLU A 75 -0.21 -9.40 2.61
CA GLU A 75 0.08 -10.48 1.68
C GLU A 75 -0.98 -10.57 0.58
N GLY A 76 -0.58 -11.08 -0.59
CA GLY A 76 -1.48 -11.19 -1.74
C GLY A 76 -1.79 -9.87 -2.45
N VAL A 77 -1.14 -8.76 -2.06
CA VAL A 77 -1.34 -7.45 -2.69
C VAL A 77 -0.05 -6.83 -3.18
N ILE A 78 -0.14 -6.21 -4.35
CA ILE A 78 0.83 -5.28 -4.90
C ILE A 78 0.23 -3.89 -4.86
N VAL A 79 0.93 -2.94 -4.25
CA VAL A 79 0.54 -1.55 -4.19
C VAL A 79 1.25 -0.79 -5.30
N SER A 80 0.49 -0.17 -6.18
CA SER A 80 0.97 0.65 -7.30
C SER A 80 0.78 2.12 -6.96
N ILE A 81 1.88 2.80 -6.64
CA ILE A 81 1.87 4.22 -6.26
C ILE A 81 2.26 5.06 -7.46
N PHE A 82 1.35 5.89 -7.93
CA PHE A 82 1.57 6.87 -8.98
C PHE A 82 2.05 8.17 -8.34
N PHE A 83 3.25 8.61 -8.70
CA PHE A 83 3.79 9.89 -8.27
C PHE A 83 4.64 10.51 -9.39
N LYS A 84 4.24 11.72 -9.81
CA LYS A 84 4.77 12.40 -10.99
C LYS A 84 4.69 11.49 -12.24
N GLU A 85 5.81 11.25 -12.89
CA GLU A 85 5.91 10.47 -14.12
C GLU A 85 6.13 8.97 -13.88
N ASN A 86 6.26 8.53 -12.62
CA ASN A 86 6.63 7.17 -12.28
C ASN A 86 5.54 6.42 -11.51
N VAL A 87 5.60 5.09 -11.62
CA VAL A 87 4.86 4.15 -10.78
C VAL A 87 5.84 3.33 -9.96
N TYR A 88 5.60 3.29 -8.66
CA TYR A 88 6.35 2.52 -7.69
C TYR A 88 5.52 1.29 -7.31
N PHE A 89 6.03 0.10 -7.56
CA PHE A 89 5.40 -1.15 -7.13
C PHE A 89 6.02 -1.62 -5.82
N LEU A 90 5.15 -1.83 -4.83
CA LEU A 90 5.51 -2.36 -3.52
C LEU A 90 4.72 -3.63 -3.25
N ARG A 91 5.33 -4.59 -2.54
CA ARG A 91 4.54 -5.64 -1.89
C ARG A 91 3.72 -4.98 -0.78
N GLY A 92 2.48 -5.43 -0.55
CA GLY A 92 1.63 -4.86 0.50
C GLY A 92 2.28 -4.89 1.88
N SER A 93 3.01 -5.97 2.19
CA SER A 93 3.80 -6.09 3.42
C SER A 93 4.89 -5.02 3.54
N ASP A 94 5.58 -4.67 2.46
CA ASP A 94 6.57 -3.59 2.47
C ASP A 94 5.92 -2.21 2.58
N PHE A 95 4.75 -2.03 1.98
CA PHE A 95 3.95 -0.81 2.17
C PHE A 95 3.50 -0.64 3.63
N PHE A 96 3.15 -1.72 4.33
CA PHE A 96 2.83 -1.66 5.76
C PHE A 96 4.05 -1.39 6.64
N LYS A 97 5.24 -1.88 6.27
CA LYS A 97 6.49 -1.50 6.96
C LYS A 97 6.76 0.01 6.91
N ILE A 98 6.40 0.69 5.82
CA ILE A 98 6.51 2.16 5.73
C ILE A 98 5.69 2.82 6.83
N PHE A 99 4.44 2.38 7.05
CA PHE A 99 3.61 2.90 8.14
C PHE A 99 4.26 2.69 9.50
N CYS A 100 4.75 1.48 9.75
CA CYS A 100 5.45 1.17 10.99
C CYS A 100 6.67 2.08 11.21
N GLU A 101 7.48 2.30 10.18
CA GLU A 101 8.67 3.16 10.26
C GLU A 101 8.32 4.64 10.46
N MET A 102 7.28 5.13 9.79
CA MET A 102 6.83 6.52 9.92
C MET A 102 6.21 6.81 11.29
N GLU A 103 5.46 5.86 11.85
CA GLU A 103 4.76 6.01 13.13
C GLU A 103 5.56 5.48 14.33
N GLY A 104 6.76 4.93 14.11
CA GLY A 104 7.57 4.31 15.18
C GLY A 104 6.92 3.08 15.82
N LEU A 105 6.14 2.33 15.03
CA LEU A 105 5.40 1.16 15.48
C LEU A 105 6.14 -0.15 15.12
N ASN A 106 5.90 -1.18 15.93
CA ASN A 106 6.19 -2.55 15.53
C ASN A 106 4.95 -3.21 14.90
N LEU A 107 5.11 -4.40 14.33
CA LEU A 107 4.01 -5.11 13.66
C LEU A 107 2.84 -5.43 14.61
N SER A 108 3.10 -5.74 15.88
CA SER A 108 2.03 -5.98 16.86
C SER A 108 1.19 -4.73 17.11
N ALA A 109 1.84 -3.57 17.23
CA ALA A 109 1.13 -2.29 17.37
C ALA A 109 0.37 -1.91 16.09
N PHE A 110 0.94 -2.22 14.93
CA PHE A 110 0.25 -2.07 13.65
C PHE A 110 -0.99 -2.96 13.54
N HIS A 111 -0.95 -4.20 14.02
CA HIS A 111 -2.13 -5.07 14.07
C HIS A 111 -3.29 -4.43 14.86
N PHE A 112 -3.01 -3.84 16.04
CA PHE A 112 -4.04 -3.10 16.80
C PHE A 112 -4.56 -1.87 16.06
N ARG A 113 -3.69 -1.18 15.30
CA ARG A 113 -4.09 -0.05 14.45
C ARG A 113 -5.06 -0.51 13.34
N THR A 114 -4.76 -1.64 12.70
CA THR A 114 -5.62 -2.28 11.70
C THR A 114 -6.98 -2.65 12.28
N LEU A 115 -7.02 -3.27 13.46
CA LEU A 115 -8.28 -3.61 14.14
C LEU A 115 -9.14 -2.36 14.40
N ARG A 116 -8.52 -1.25 14.82
CA ARG A 116 -9.22 0.02 15.04
C ARG A 116 -9.84 0.57 13.75
N TRP A 117 -9.12 0.54 12.63
CA TRP A 117 -9.66 1.00 11.34
C TRP A 117 -10.84 0.15 10.86
N LEU A 118 -10.88 -1.12 11.24
CA LEU A 118 -11.98 -2.04 10.96
C LEU A 118 -13.16 -1.87 11.93
N SER A 119 -12.94 -1.51 13.19
CA SER A 119 -14.03 -1.25 14.14
C SER A 119 -14.79 0.04 13.85
N ASP A 120 -14.16 1.01 13.18
CA ASP A 120 -14.78 2.27 12.77
C ASP A 120 -15.71 2.11 11.54
N LEU A 121 -16.13 0.89 11.21
CA LEU A 121 -17.13 0.62 10.18
C LEU A 121 -18.54 0.92 10.74
N PRO A 122 -19.35 1.77 10.08
CA PRO A 122 -20.78 1.80 10.38
C PRO A 122 -21.34 0.40 10.11
N LEU A 123 -22.12 -0.12 11.07
CA LEU A 123 -22.93 -1.34 10.87
C LEU A 123 -23.74 -1.14 9.58
N GLN A 124 -23.48 -1.98 8.57
CA GLN A 124 -24.32 -2.09 7.40
C GLN A 124 -25.62 -2.80 7.76
#